data_AF-A0A536KBJ0-F1
#
_entry.id   AF-A0A536KBJ0-F1
#
_cell.length_a   1.000
_cell.length_b   1.000
_cell.length_c   1.000
_cell.angle_alpha   90.00
_cell.angle_beta   90.00
_cell.angle_gamma   90.00
#
_symmetry.space_group_name_H-M   'P 1'
#
loop_
_entity.id
_entity.type
_entity.pdbx_description
1 polymer ?
#
loop_
_entity_poly.entity_id
_entity_poly.type
_entity_poly.pdbx_seq_one_letter_code
_entity_poly.pdbx_strand_id
1 'polypeptide(L)'
;MDKKTGATLSYLLWWLTGIIFLFVGKDDPDVKFHAAQSVVFFGAITILRILLGIIGSFTLGAVMFFLSTVLLIIGVIYWIIALYKSWTGNGARFELPLVGGVVTPYAEQIAGMVK
;
A
#
# COMPACT_ATOMS: atom_id res chain seq x y z
N MET A 1 2.75 -10.61 -18.36
CA MET A 1 3.78 -10.27 -17.37
C MET A 1 3.80 -11.39 -16.34
N ASP A 2 4.96 -11.77 -15.83
CA ASP A 2 5.03 -12.78 -14.78
C ASP A 2 4.56 -12.23 -13.42
N LYS A 3 4.07 -13.13 -12.57
CA LYS A 3 3.52 -12.83 -11.24
C LYS A 3 4.49 -12.05 -10.34
N LYS A 4 5.77 -12.43 -10.33
CA LYS A 4 6.80 -11.78 -9.47
C LYS A 4 6.98 -10.32 -9.86
N THR A 5 7.12 -10.05 -11.16
CA THR A 5 7.23 -8.68 -11.67
C THR A 5 5.97 -7.88 -11.35
N GLY A 6 4.78 -8.42 -11.59
CA GLY A 6 3.52 -7.71 -11.32
C GLY A 6 3.30 -7.38 -9.85
N ALA A 7 3.53 -8.36 -8.97
CA ALA A 7 3.40 -8.17 -7.53
C ALA A 7 4.36 -7.10 -7.00
N THR A 8 5.60 -7.08 -7.50
CA THR A 8 6.61 -6.10 -7.07
C THR A 8 6.31 -4.70 -7.60
N LEU A 9 5.95 -4.59 -8.89
CA LEU A 9 5.61 -3.30 -9.49
C LEU A 9 4.36 -2.68 -8.87
N SER A 10 3.42 -3.48 -8.34
CA SER A 10 2.26 -3.00 -7.59
C SER A 10 2.63 -2.08 -6.41
N TYR A 11 3.82 -2.24 -5.83
CA TYR A 11 4.32 -1.45 -4.72
C TYR A 11 5.29 -0.32 -5.12
N LEU A 12 5.78 -0.29 -6.36
CA LEU A 12 6.92 0.54 -6.76
C LEU A 12 6.70 2.04 -6.48
N LEU A 13 5.55 2.57 -6.88
CA LEU A 13 5.14 3.96 -6.61
C LEU A 13 3.98 4.00 -5.62
N TRP A 14 4.07 3.17 -4.58
CA TRP A 14 3.11 3.14 -3.48
C TRP A 14 1.71 2.83 -4.05
N TRP A 15 0.67 3.54 -3.60
CA TRP A 15 -0.70 3.28 -4.05
C TRP A 15 -0.93 3.61 -5.53
N LEU A 16 -0.11 4.46 -6.17
CA LEU A 16 -0.30 4.84 -7.58
C LEU A 16 -0.09 3.66 -8.51
N THR A 17 1.01 2.93 -8.35
CA THR A 17 1.22 1.68 -9.09
C THR A 17 0.23 0.61 -8.67
N GLY A 18 -0.20 0.60 -7.40
CA GLY A 18 -1.30 -0.27 -6.96
C GLY A 18 -2.55 -0.09 -7.80
N ILE A 19 -2.97 1.15 -8.06
CA ILE A 19 -4.13 1.43 -8.93
C ILE A 19 -3.89 0.91 -10.35
N ILE A 20 -2.71 1.14 -10.92
CA ILE A 20 -2.39 0.68 -12.28
C ILE A 20 -2.46 -0.86 -12.36
N PHE A 21 -1.81 -1.56 -11.42
CA PHE A 21 -1.73 -3.02 -11.42
C PHE A 21 -3.03 -3.72 -11.01
N LEU A 22 -3.98 -3.01 -10.38
CA LEU A 22 -5.33 -3.54 -10.19
C LEU A 22 -5.99 -3.87 -11.52
N PHE A 23 -5.73 -3.09 -12.57
CA PHE A 23 -6.31 -3.29 -13.90
C PHE A 23 -5.35 -3.98 -14.87
N VAL A 24 -4.07 -3.62 -14.87
CA VAL A 24 -3.07 -4.23 -15.77
C VAL A 24 -2.73 -5.66 -15.37
N GLY A 25 -2.70 -5.96 -14.07
CA GLY A 25 -2.39 -7.28 -13.53
C GLY A 25 -3.63 -8.11 -13.14
N LYS A 26 -4.82 -7.70 -13.56
CA LYS A 26 -6.10 -8.18 -13.01
C LYS A 26 -6.38 -9.68 -13.21
N ASP A 27 -5.75 -10.28 -14.23
CA ASP A 27 -5.95 -11.68 -14.60
C ASP A 27 -5.11 -12.64 -13.73
N ASP A 28 -4.13 -12.12 -12.97
CA ASP A 28 -3.40 -12.87 -11.95
C ASP A 28 -3.95 -12.47 -10.55
N PRO A 29 -4.54 -13.42 -9.79
CA PRO A 29 -5.17 -13.11 -8.51
C PRO A 29 -4.18 -12.61 -7.45
N ASP A 30 -2.92 -13.05 -7.49
CA ASP A 30 -1.90 -12.62 -6.53
C ASP A 30 -1.40 -11.21 -6.87
N VAL A 31 -1.17 -10.91 -8.16
CA VAL A 31 -0.82 -9.55 -8.60
C VAL A 31 -1.96 -8.58 -8.26
N LYS A 32 -3.20 -8.95 -8.55
CA LYS A 32 -4.38 -8.14 -8.23
C LYS A 32 -4.53 -7.89 -6.73
N PHE A 33 -4.26 -8.90 -5.89
CA PHE A 33 -4.22 -8.71 -4.43
C PHE A 33 -3.11 -7.76 -3.99
N HIS A 34 -1.89 -7.92 -4.50
CA HIS A 34 -0.78 -7.04 -4.13
C HIS A 34 -1.04 -5.60 -4.52
N ALA A 35 -1.64 -5.39 -5.69
CA ALA A 35 -2.13 -4.11 -6.15
C ALA A 35 -3.17 -3.52 -5.19
N ALA A 36 -4.18 -4.29 -4.80
CA ALA A 36 -5.19 -3.86 -3.82
C ALA A 36 -4.58 -3.54 -2.44
N GLN A 37 -3.70 -4.40 -1.92
CA GLN A 37 -2.98 -4.19 -0.65
C GLN A 37 -2.14 -2.91 -0.69
N SER A 38 -1.52 -2.62 -1.83
CA SER A 38 -0.78 -1.37 -2.05
C SER A 38 -1.70 -0.14 -1.98
N VAL A 39 -2.84 -0.19 -2.67
CA VAL A 39 -3.83 0.89 -2.68
C VAL A 39 -4.36 1.16 -1.27
N VAL A 40 -4.81 0.11 -0.56
CA VAL A 40 -5.38 0.24 0.78
C VAL A 40 -4.36 0.84 1.74
N PHE A 41 -3.17 0.25 1.84
CA PHE A 41 -2.22 0.64 2.86
C PHE A 41 -1.59 2.01 2.59
N PHE A 42 -1.02 2.22 1.40
CA PHE A 42 -0.33 3.47 1.08
C PHE A 42 -1.32 4.62 0.80
N GLY A 43 -2.52 4.31 0.31
CA GLY A 43 -3.61 5.27 0.17
C GLY A 43 -4.06 5.78 1.54
N ALA A 44 -4.30 4.87 2.50
CA ALA A 44 -4.65 5.26 3.86
C ALA A 44 -3.57 6.12 4.54
N ILE A 45 -2.28 5.75 4.41
CA ILE A 45 -1.17 6.58 4.91
C ILE A 45 -1.20 7.98 4.27
N THR A 46 -1.40 8.06 2.96
CA THR A 46 -1.45 9.34 2.24
C THR A 46 -2.59 10.22 2.76
N ILE A 47 -3.79 9.65 2.90
CA ILE A 47 -4.97 10.35 3.42
C ILE A 47 -4.71 10.85 4.85
N LEU A 48 -4.20 10.00 5.74
CA LEU A 48 -3.89 10.39 7.12
C LEU A 48 -2.89 11.55 7.18
N ARG A 49 -1.85 11.52 6.34
CA ARG A 49 -0.85 12.61 6.28
C ARG A 49 -1.44 13.92 5.76
N ILE A 50 -2.34 13.86 4.78
CA ILE A 50 -3.07 15.04 4.30
C ILE A 50 -3.93 15.62 5.43
N LEU A 51 -4.69 14.78 6.15
CA LEU A 51 -5.51 15.22 7.28
C LEU A 51 -4.68 15.86 8.39
N LEU A 52 -3.53 15.27 8.75
CA LEU A 52 -2.61 15.88 9.71
C LEU A 52 -2.08 17.24 9.24
N GLY A 53 -1.77 17.38 7.95
CA GLY A 53 -1.34 18.66 7.37
C GLY A 53 -2.43 19.73 7.46
N ILE A 54 -3.68 19.37 7.14
CA ILE A 54 -4.83 20.25 7.26
C ILE A 54 -5.01 20.68 8.72
N ILE A 55 -5.08 19.74 9.68
CA ILE A 55 -5.24 20.06 11.11
C ILE A 55 -4.08 20.90 11.64
N GLY A 56 -2.85 20.57 11.23
CA GLY A 56 -1.64 21.30 11.60
C GLY A 56 -1.62 22.75 11.12
N SER A 57 -2.32 23.06 10.01
CA SER A 57 -2.44 24.44 9.51
C SER A 57 -3.32 25.34 10.40
N PHE A 58 -4.20 24.76 11.21
CA PHE A 58 -5.11 25.49 12.11
C PHE A 58 -4.69 25.42 13.59
N THR A 59 -3.78 24.53 13.98
CA THR A 59 -3.48 24.19 15.38
C THR A 59 -1.98 23.97 15.64
N LEU A 60 -1.58 23.09 16.58
CA LEU A 60 -0.21 22.74 16.97
C LEU A 60 0.62 22.15 15.81
N GLY A 61 1.03 22.97 14.85
CA GLY A 61 1.67 22.57 13.59
C GLY A 61 2.94 21.73 13.77
N ALA A 62 3.77 22.01 14.78
CA ALA A 62 4.98 21.24 15.06
C ALA A 62 4.68 19.78 15.46
N VAL A 63 3.65 19.56 16.29
CA VAL A 63 3.21 18.21 16.70
C VAL A 63 2.65 17.44 15.51
N MET A 64 1.80 18.08 14.71
CA MET A 64 1.20 17.46 13.53
C MET A 64 2.25 17.13 12.47
N PHE A 65 3.25 18.00 12.29
CA PHE A 65 4.39 17.75 11.41
C PHE A 65 5.22 16.54 11.88
N PHE A 66 5.50 16.45 13.17
CA PHE A 66 6.20 15.29 13.75
C PHE A 66 5.43 13.98 13.50
N LEU A 67 4.12 13.96 13.77
CA LEU A 67 3.28 12.78 13.51
C LEU A 67 3.25 12.41 12.02
N SER A 68 3.14 13.39 11.13
CA SER A 68 3.19 13.16 9.68
C SER A 68 4.54 12.57 9.23
N THR A 69 5.63 12.97 9.88
CA THR A 69 6.97 12.41 9.64
C THR A 69 7.08 10.97 10.12
N VAL A 70 6.53 10.66 11.30
CA VAL A 70 6.47 9.28 11.82
C VAL A 70 5.68 8.38 10.87
N LEU A 71 4.52 8.83 10.38
CA LEU A 71 3.73 8.07 9.38
C LEU A 71 4.48 7.84 8.08
N LEU A 72 5.28 8.82 7.62
CA LEU A 72 6.14 8.64 6.44
C LEU A 72 7.17 7.53 6.66
N ILE A 73 7.85 7.53 7.81
CA ILE A 73 8.86 6.51 8.15
C ILE A 73 8.21 5.13 8.20
N ILE A 74 7.05 5.00 8.86
CA ILE A 74 6.28 3.75 8.87
C ILE A 74 5.94 3.32 7.44
N GLY A 75 5.44 4.23 6.61
CA GLY A 75 5.15 3.96 5.20
C GLY A 75 6.37 3.44 4.44
N VAL A 76 7.53 4.07 4.61
CA VAL A 76 8.79 3.64 3.97
C VAL A 76 9.22 2.25 4.44
N ILE A 77 9.10 1.94 5.75
CA ILE A 77 9.42 0.61 6.28
C ILE A 77 8.55 -0.46 5.61
N TYR A 78 7.24 -0.24 5.56
CA TYR A 78 6.31 -1.19 4.92
C TYR A 78 6.49 -1.27 3.40
N TRP A 79 6.89 -0.17 2.76
CA TRP A 79 7.24 -0.15 1.34
C TRP A 79 8.43 -1.06 1.04
N ILE A 80 9.49 -0.97 1.85
CA ILE A 80 10.65 -1.87 1.72
C ILE A 80 10.25 -3.32 1.99
N ILE A 81 9.47 -3.58 3.05
CA ILE A 81 8.96 -4.93 3.36
C ILE A 81 8.17 -5.49 2.18
N ALA A 82 7.27 -4.70 1.60
CA ALA A 82 6.42 -5.13 0.50
C ALA A 82 7.24 -5.47 -0.75
N LEU A 83 8.17 -4.59 -1.15
CA LEU A 83 9.07 -4.82 -2.29
C LEU A 83 9.96 -6.05 -2.07
N TYR A 84 10.54 -6.18 -0.88
CA TYR A 84 11.43 -7.30 -0.55
C TYR A 84 10.67 -8.63 -0.56
N LYS A 85 9.52 -8.71 0.12
CA LYS A 85 8.72 -9.94 0.20
C LYS A 85 8.12 -10.32 -1.15
N SER A 86 7.64 -9.36 -1.95
CA SER A 86 7.09 -9.66 -3.29
C SER A 86 8.18 -10.18 -4.23
N TRP A 87 9.39 -9.62 -4.14
CA TRP A 87 10.50 -10.03 -4.99
C TRP A 87 11.06 -11.40 -4.59
N THR A 88 11.37 -11.59 -3.31
CA THR A 88 11.97 -12.83 -2.79
C THR A 88 10.97 -13.99 -2.73
N GLY A 89 9.69 -13.71 -2.50
CA GLY A 89 8.61 -14.69 -2.51
C GLY A 89 8.09 -15.06 -3.91
N ASN A 90 8.76 -14.63 -4.99
CA ASN A 90 8.30 -14.86 -6.38
C ASN A 90 6.85 -14.39 -6.63
N GLY A 91 6.46 -13.28 -6.01
CA GLY A 91 5.12 -12.70 -6.08
C GLY A 91 4.05 -13.49 -5.34
N ALA A 92 4.41 -14.51 -4.55
CA ALA A 92 3.44 -15.24 -3.73
C ALA A 92 2.74 -14.29 -2.76
N ARG A 93 1.43 -14.52 -2.60
CA ARG A 93 0.58 -13.74 -1.73
C ARG A 93 1.13 -13.65 -0.31
N PHE A 94 1.15 -12.45 0.26
CA PHE A 94 1.48 -12.24 1.66
C PHE A 94 0.78 -11.00 2.22
N GLU A 95 0.52 -11.05 3.52
CA GLU A 95 0.01 -9.89 4.26
C GLU A 95 1.16 -9.04 4.81
N LEU A 96 0.90 -7.73 4.94
CA LEU A 96 1.81 -6.83 5.65
C LEU A 96 1.84 -7.20 7.15
N PRO A 97 3.02 -7.37 7.75
CA PRO A 97 3.13 -7.75 9.16
C PRO A 97 2.46 -6.71 10.07
N LEU A 98 1.92 -7.12 11.21
CA LEU A 98 1.25 -6.27 12.22
C LEU A 98 -0.03 -5.52 11.77
N VAL A 99 -0.20 -5.23 10.48
CA VAL A 99 -1.37 -4.50 9.94
C VAL A 99 -2.25 -5.35 9.03
N GLY A 100 -1.86 -6.59 8.73
CA GLY A 100 -2.61 -7.52 7.87
C GLY A 100 -4.06 -7.70 8.28
N GLY A 101 -4.35 -7.86 9.59
CA GLY A 101 -5.72 -8.01 10.09
C GLY A 101 -6.65 -6.82 9.76
N VAL A 102 -6.09 -5.63 9.51
CA VAL A 102 -6.86 -4.45 9.06
C VAL A 102 -6.80 -4.29 7.55
N VAL A 103 -5.63 -4.44 6.93
CA VAL A 103 -5.41 -4.15 5.51
C VAL A 103 -5.99 -5.24 4.60
N THR A 104 -5.77 -6.50 4.94
CA THR A 104 -6.09 -7.66 4.09
C THR A 104 -7.58 -7.73 3.74
N PRO A 105 -8.54 -7.56 4.66
CA PRO A 105 -9.97 -7.62 4.31
C PRO A 105 -10.38 -6.58 3.26
N TYR A 106 -9.88 -5.34 3.36
CA TYR A 106 -10.18 -4.31 2.36
C TYR A 106 -9.46 -4.55 1.03
N ALA A 107 -8.25 -5.13 1.08
CA ALA A 107 -7.51 -5.51 -0.12
C ALA A 107 -8.25 -6.62 -0.89
N GLU A 108 -8.78 -7.62 -0.20
CA GLU A 108 -9.62 -8.67 -0.78
C GLU A 108 -10.88 -8.08 -1.42
N GLN A 109 -11.56 -7.19 -0.70
CA GLN A 109 -12.76 -6.53 -1.21
C GLN A 109 -12.46 -5.75 -2.51
N ILE A 110 -11.39 -4.95 -2.53
CA ILE A 110 -10.99 -4.18 -3.73
C ILE A 110 -10.58 -5.10 -4.87
N ALA A 111 -9.80 -6.15 -4.60
CA ALA A 111 -9.42 -7.13 -5.62
C ALA A 111 -10.63 -7.85 -6.22
N GLY A 112 -11.66 -8.13 -5.41
CA GLY A 112 -12.92 -8.76 -5.85
C GLY A 112 -13.84 -7.84 -6.66
N MET A 113 -13.71 -6.52 -6.50
CA MET A 113 -14.49 -5.54 -7.28
C MET A 113 -13.98 -5.38 -8.72
N VAL A 114 -12.70 -5.70 -8.99
CA VAL A 114 -12.09 -5.55 -10.32
C VAL A 114 -12.19 -6.87 -11.11
N LYS A 115 -12.95 -6.83 -12.20
CA LYS A 115 -13.21 -7.94 -13.15
C LYS A 115 -12.27 -7.89 -14.35
#